data_AF-A0A1H3JT05-F1
#
_entry.id   AF-A0A1H3JT05-F1
#
_cell.length_a   1.000
_cell.length_b   1.000
_cell.length_c   1.000
_cell.angle_alpha   90.00
_cell.angle_beta   90.00
_cell.angle_gamma   90.00
#
_symmetry.space_group_name_H-M   'P 1'
#
loop_
_entity.id
_entity.type
_entity.pdbx_description
1 polymer ?
#
loop_
_entity_poly.entity_id
_entity_poly.type
_entity_poly.pdbx_seq_one_letter_code
_entity_poly.pdbx_strand_id
1 'polypeptide(L)'
;MKSLCIAGLLLLTAMPAWATAATAAVSFTGGLDGSRAPASALAGHASRTGRVETRLQALRDSRQSDAAPLELALFADARFDASFVRWIDHGGGRATWVGRIADSQGGGQALLTLSADGVYGRIDAGGAQYVLEGALSGSAVVRQIDPASFASRNLAEGLHQPHPGLVPAKLAAPAQAPVRSGGSASAKSDAEDVLYPVDVLVLYTGRVNQLHGGVAGGPPASALDSYVQNLFADANLSFANSAVHLGGLKRVALLPSSFNEPADAGFDIWNTTHDQMRDSLASFSNLDALRIQYNADVVVLLVDGRRMTATCGRASVPAHQSAFSQWRESVAVVSAGCAAGDRTFTHEIGHILGGLHEGEGGPHPPSKYAQGFVSAAGGFRTIMAIGAGLPGGCTTAGCARINRWSSPYQSYNGHPLGNATADMVEALHWMLPTVSYYSKRGNIAAPGVPQSATIQTCENIGHGPGGEVVITSTTYANWSPAPGLNEFYWLQSSDDPNFSQVIGQPPVYELYRGARTATRIANPSLIKTYTRLRACNNGVGCTAKTVTRLPTSNSCD
;
A
#
# COMPACT_ATOMS: atom_id res chain seq x y z
N MET A 1 -83.81 -23.96 29.76
CA MET A 1 -82.60 -23.93 30.61
C MET A 1 -81.85 -25.22 30.38
N LYS A 2 -80.77 -25.21 29.59
CA LYS A 2 -79.98 -26.41 29.24
C LYS A 2 -78.50 -26.09 29.43
N SER A 3 -77.82 -27.00 30.12
CA SER A 3 -76.43 -26.95 30.57
C SER A 3 -75.41 -26.88 29.44
N LEU A 4 -74.35 -26.11 29.67
CA LEU A 4 -73.10 -26.07 28.93
C LEU A 4 -72.14 -27.14 29.49
N CYS A 5 -71.57 -27.99 28.64
CA CYS A 5 -70.34 -28.73 28.91
C CYS A 5 -69.29 -28.33 27.87
N ILE A 6 -68.15 -27.83 28.37
CA ILE A 6 -67.01 -27.33 27.59
C ILE A 6 -66.05 -28.50 27.33
N ALA A 7 -65.76 -28.75 26.05
CA ALA A 7 -64.71 -29.68 25.62
C ALA A 7 -63.37 -28.92 25.50
N GLY A 8 -62.36 -29.37 26.25
CA GLY A 8 -61.00 -28.85 26.18
C GLY A 8 -60.24 -29.41 24.97
N LEU A 9 -59.76 -28.52 24.12
CA LEU A 9 -58.91 -28.83 22.98
C LEU A 9 -57.45 -28.68 23.41
N LEU A 10 -56.72 -29.79 23.58
CA LEU A 10 -55.26 -29.78 23.72
C LEU A 10 -54.64 -29.41 22.36
N LEU A 11 -54.09 -28.19 22.24
CA LEU A 11 -53.14 -27.85 21.18
C LEU A 11 -51.77 -28.43 21.56
N LEU A 12 -51.36 -29.53 20.91
CA LEU A 12 -49.95 -29.88 20.79
C LEU A 12 -49.29 -28.88 19.82
N THR A 13 -48.52 -27.94 20.35
CA THR A 13 -47.59 -27.14 19.55
C THR A 13 -46.38 -28.00 19.20
N ALA A 14 -46.38 -28.58 18.00
CA ALA A 14 -45.18 -29.13 17.40
C ALA A 14 -44.20 -27.98 17.15
N MET A 15 -43.15 -27.88 17.97
CA MET A 15 -42.01 -27.02 17.67
C MET A 15 -41.27 -27.57 16.44
N PRO A 16 -41.00 -26.77 15.40
CA PRO A 16 -40.05 -27.18 14.37
C PRO A 16 -38.65 -27.12 14.96
N ALA A 17 -38.13 -28.28 15.37
CA ALA A 17 -36.73 -28.48 15.68
C ALA A 17 -35.93 -28.57 14.37
N TRP A 18 -35.60 -27.43 13.76
CA TRP A 18 -34.59 -27.33 12.70
C TRP A 18 -33.73 -26.10 12.95
N ALA A 19 -32.90 -26.14 13.99
CA ALA A 19 -31.66 -25.36 13.97
C ALA A 19 -30.72 -26.06 12.98
N THR A 20 -30.84 -25.74 11.69
CA THR A 20 -29.75 -26.04 10.75
C THR A 20 -28.53 -25.30 11.28
N ALA A 21 -27.51 -26.03 11.74
CA ALA A 21 -26.21 -25.44 12.01
C ALA A 21 -25.85 -24.61 10.78
N ALA A 22 -25.61 -23.31 10.97
CA ALA A 22 -25.25 -22.42 9.87
C ALA A 22 -24.01 -23.02 9.20
N THR A 23 -24.16 -23.49 7.97
CA THR A 23 -23.05 -24.11 7.24
C THR A 23 -22.02 -23.03 6.92
N ALA A 24 -20.76 -23.28 7.27
CA ALA A 24 -19.66 -22.36 7.01
C ALA A 24 -19.63 -21.85 5.56
N ALA A 25 -19.24 -20.59 5.36
CA ALA A 25 -19.15 -19.98 4.04
C ALA A 25 -18.01 -20.58 3.19
N VAL A 26 -16.97 -21.06 3.87
CA VAL A 26 -15.92 -21.89 3.29
C VAL A 26 -15.76 -23.11 4.17
N SER A 27 -15.79 -24.31 3.58
CA SER A 27 -15.69 -25.59 4.29
C SER A 27 -14.56 -26.44 3.73
N PHE A 28 -13.53 -26.74 4.52
CA PHE A 28 -12.47 -27.66 4.13
C PHE A 28 -13.01 -29.07 3.84
N THR A 29 -12.64 -29.63 2.69
CA THR A 29 -13.08 -30.96 2.23
C THR A 29 -11.95 -31.98 2.16
N GLY A 30 -10.69 -31.55 2.09
CA GLY A 30 -9.55 -32.46 2.14
C GLY A 30 -8.25 -31.85 1.62
N GLY A 31 -7.12 -32.49 1.97
CA GLY A 31 -5.81 -32.10 1.45
C GLY A 31 -5.68 -32.39 -0.04
N LEU A 32 -4.92 -31.57 -0.75
CA LEU A 32 -4.51 -31.81 -2.13
C LEU A 32 -2.99 -31.98 -2.18
N ASP A 33 -2.54 -33.10 -2.75
CA ASP A 33 -1.13 -33.24 -3.12
C ASP A 33 -0.79 -32.30 -4.29
N GLY A 34 0.50 -31.99 -4.48
CA GLY A 34 0.94 -31.08 -5.52
C GLY A 34 0.66 -31.56 -6.95
N SER A 35 0.41 -32.86 -7.16
CA SER A 35 0.08 -33.43 -8.49
C SER A 35 -1.39 -33.30 -8.85
N ARG A 36 -2.27 -33.21 -7.85
CA ARG A 36 -3.72 -33.07 -7.97
C ARG A 36 -4.19 -31.63 -7.82
N ALA A 37 -3.36 -30.76 -7.27
CA ALA A 37 -3.66 -29.33 -7.19
C ALA A 37 -3.66 -28.72 -8.60
N PRO A 38 -4.69 -27.93 -8.97
CA PRO A 38 -4.68 -27.21 -10.23
C PRO A 38 -3.48 -26.28 -10.29
N ALA A 39 -2.89 -26.17 -11.49
CA ALA A 39 -1.86 -25.18 -11.75
C ALA A 39 -2.43 -23.79 -11.48
N SER A 40 -1.73 -23.00 -10.68
CA SER A 40 -2.00 -21.58 -10.45
C SER A 40 -0.70 -20.82 -10.41
N ALA A 41 -0.72 -19.49 -10.27
CA ALA A 41 0.47 -18.67 -10.07
C ALA A 41 1.14 -18.85 -8.68
N LEU A 42 0.49 -19.50 -7.70
CA LEU A 42 1.06 -19.75 -6.35
C LEU A 42 1.63 -21.15 -6.07
N ALA A 43 1.38 -22.16 -6.91
CA ALA A 43 2.13 -23.42 -6.91
C ALA A 43 3.66 -23.24 -6.69
N GLY A 44 4.20 -23.95 -5.70
CA GLY A 44 5.61 -23.85 -5.29
C GLY A 44 5.91 -22.85 -4.16
N HIS A 45 4.93 -22.02 -3.78
CA HIS A 45 5.03 -21.07 -2.67
C HIS A 45 4.05 -21.35 -1.52
N ALA A 46 3.55 -22.59 -1.45
CA ALA A 46 2.58 -23.01 -0.47
C ALA A 46 3.15 -24.13 0.42
N SER A 47 2.99 -24.00 1.73
CA SER A 47 3.37 -25.02 2.72
C SER A 47 2.38 -26.19 2.72
N ARG A 48 1.09 -25.90 2.46
CA ARG A 48 0.06 -26.90 2.22
C ARG A 48 -1.02 -26.38 1.29
N THR A 49 -1.62 -27.31 0.54
CA THR A 49 -2.74 -27.05 -0.39
C THR A 49 -3.93 -27.91 0.00
N GLY A 50 -5.12 -27.34 -0.07
CA GLY A 50 -6.37 -27.97 0.31
C GLY A 50 -7.47 -27.71 -0.70
N ARG A 51 -8.47 -28.58 -0.69
CA ARG A 51 -9.76 -28.36 -1.34
C ARG A 51 -10.75 -27.85 -0.32
N VAL A 52 -11.56 -26.88 -0.73
CA VAL A 52 -12.65 -26.34 0.07
C VAL A 52 -13.92 -26.28 -0.78
N GLU A 53 -15.07 -26.29 -0.12
CA GLU A 53 -16.37 -25.97 -0.68
C GLU A 53 -16.72 -24.52 -0.31
N THR A 54 -17.06 -23.69 -1.29
CA THR A 54 -17.44 -22.29 -1.08
C THR A 54 -18.96 -22.11 -1.20
N ARG A 55 -19.50 -21.15 -0.46
CA ARG A 55 -20.92 -20.73 -0.48
C ARG A 55 -21.04 -19.21 -0.43
N LEU A 56 -20.27 -18.53 -1.29
CA LEU A 56 -20.11 -17.08 -1.30
C LEU A 56 -21.06 -16.38 -2.29
N GLN A 57 -21.84 -17.13 -3.07
CA GLN A 57 -22.78 -16.57 -4.04
C GLN A 57 -23.83 -15.67 -3.37
N ALA A 58 -24.48 -16.16 -2.30
CA ALA A 58 -25.47 -15.39 -1.55
C ALA A 58 -24.84 -14.15 -0.89
N LEU A 59 -23.60 -14.24 -0.41
CA LEU A 59 -22.86 -13.11 0.14
C LEU A 59 -22.66 -12.03 -0.93
N ARG A 60 -22.25 -12.42 -2.15
CA ARG A 60 -22.07 -11.50 -3.28
C ARG A 60 -23.37 -10.82 -3.67
N ASP A 61 -24.43 -11.61 -3.86
CA ASP A 61 -25.69 -11.12 -4.43
C ASP A 61 -26.45 -10.24 -3.43
N SER A 62 -26.41 -10.57 -2.15
CA SER A 62 -27.10 -9.81 -1.11
C SER A 62 -26.38 -8.55 -0.66
N ARG A 63 -25.05 -8.47 -0.86
CA ARG A 63 -24.19 -7.36 -0.37
C ARG A 63 -24.38 -7.03 1.10
N GLN A 64 -24.77 -8.02 1.92
CA GLN A 64 -25.12 -7.77 3.32
C GLN A 64 -23.97 -7.09 4.09
N SER A 65 -24.35 -6.10 4.90
CA SER A 65 -23.45 -5.27 5.71
C SER A 65 -23.55 -5.55 7.22
N ASP A 66 -24.57 -6.28 7.68
CA ASP A 66 -24.79 -6.60 9.11
C ASP A 66 -24.90 -8.11 9.35
N ALA A 67 -24.15 -8.90 8.58
CA ALA A 67 -24.16 -10.36 8.70
C ALA A 67 -23.39 -10.83 9.96
N ALA A 68 -23.81 -11.98 10.49
CA ALA A 68 -23.01 -12.75 11.42
C ALA A 68 -21.58 -12.97 10.85
N PRO A 69 -20.56 -13.15 11.71
CA PRO A 69 -19.21 -13.43 11.23
C PRO A 69 -19.18 -14.54 10.19
N LEU A 70 -18.37 -14.33 9.14
CA LEU A 70 -18.20 -15.28 8.05
C LEU A 70 -17.24 -16.38 8.49
N GLU A 71 -17.74 -17.59 8.71
CA GLU A 71 -16.88 -18.73 9.06
C GLU A 71 -16.06 -19.18 7.84
N LEU A 72 -14.74 -19.15 7.99
CA LEU A 72 -13.72 -19.55 7.03
C LEU A 72 -13.00 -20.80 7.53
N ALA A 73 -13.54 -21.99 7.26
CA ALA A 73 -12.85 -23.25 7.53
C ALA A 73 -11.91 -23.59 6.37
N LEU A 74 -10.68 -23.07 6.44
CA LEU A 74 -9.65 -23.18 5.39
C LEU A 74 -8.93 -24.54 5.44
N PHE A 75 -8.64 -25.04 6.64
CA PHE A 75 -8.09 -26.38 6.87
C PHE A 75 -8.78 -27.01 8.09
N ALA A 76 -8.50 -28.28 8.36
CA ALA A 76 -9.04 -28.96 9.55
C ALA A 76 -8.69 -28.22 10.86
N ASP A 77 -7.48 -27.64 10.91
CA ASP A 77 -6.86 -26.89 12.00
C ASP A 77 -6.87 -25.37 11.81
N ALA A 78 -7.38 -24.87 10.68
CA ALA A 78 -7.39 -23.44 10.36
C ALA A 78 -8.82 -22.99 10.06
N ARG A 79 -9.52 -22.52 11.11
CA ARG A 79 -10.90 -22.06 11.07
C ARG A 79 -10.96 -20.69 11.72
N PHE A 80 -11.54 -19.73 11.00
CA PHE A 80 -11.56 -18.33 11.42
C PHE A 80 -12.94 -17.73 11.24
N ASP A 81 -13.36 -16.92 12.20
CA ASP A 81 -14.56 -16.09 12.08
C ASP A 81 -14.16 -14.68 11.67
N ALA A 82 -14.58 -14.27 10.46
CA ALA A 82 -14.29 -12.94 9.94
C ALA A 82 -15.51 -12.02 10.10
N SER A 83 -15.41 -11.02 10.96
CA SER A 83 -16.46 -10.00 11.12
C SER A 83 -16.39 -9.01 9.95
N PHE A 84 -17.54 -8.66 9.37
CA PHE A 84 -17.61 -7.71 8.27
C PHE A 84 -17.08 -6.33 8.68
N VAL A 85 -16.38 -5.68 7.74
CA VAL A 85 -15.92 -4.30 7.88
C VAL A 85 -16.56 -3.42 6.81
N ARG A 86 -16.40 -3.78 5.53
CA ARG A 86 -16.95 -3.02 4.39
C ARG A 86 -16.94 -3.81 3.09
N TRP A 87 -17.72 -3.33 2.14
CA TRP A 87 -17.57 -3.67 0.72
C TRP A 87 -16.75 -2.60 -0.01
N ILE A 88 -15.97 -3.04 -1.00
CA ILE A 88 -15.31 -2.16 -1.97
C ILE A 88 -15.81 -2.53 -3.35
N ASP A 89 -16.55 -1.63 -4.01
CA ASP A 89 -17.03 -1.83 -5.39
C ASP A 89 -15.91 -1.49 -6.38
N HIS A 90 -15.75 -2.33 -7.41
CA HIS A 90 -14.74 -2.18 -8.46
C HIS A 90 -15.35 -2.05 -9.86
N GLY A 91 -16.68 -1.93 -9.96
CA GLY A 91 -17.42 -1.92 -11.22
C GLY A 91 -17.38 -3.25 -11.97
N GLY A 92 -18.22 -3.38 -13.00
CA GLY A 92 -18.31 -4.62 -13.81
C GLY A 92 -18.78 -5.83 -13.01
N GLY A 93 -19.61 -5.62 -11.97
CA GLY A 93 -20.14 -6.69 -11.12
C GLY A 93 -19.15 -7.26 -10.10
N ARG A 94 -17.95 -6.70 -9.98
CA ARG A 94 -16.91 -7.15 -9.05
C ARG A 94 -16.88 -6.31 -7.79
N ALA A 95 -16.47 -6.94 -6.70
CA ALA A 95 -16.18 -6.23 -5.47
C ALA A 95 -15.40 -7.07 -4.49
N THR A 96 -14.79 -6.39 -3.53
CA THR A 96 -14.08 -7.03 -2.43
C THR A 96 -14.89 -6.90 -1.14
N TRP A 97 -15.20 -8.04 -0.53
CA TRP A 97 -15.66 -8.12 0.85
C TRP A 97 -14.43 -8.02 1.76
N VAL A 98 -14.46 -7.11 2.74
CA VAL A 98 -13.40 -6.94 3.73
C VAL A 98 -13.92 -7.32 5.10
N GLY A 99 -13.20 -8.20 5.78
CA GLY A 99 -13.49 -8.60 7.15
C GLY A 99 -12.25 -8.59 8.05
N ARG A 100 -12.49 -8.53 9.36
CA ARG A 100 -11.48 -8.61 10.41
C ARG A 100 -11.58 -9.95 11.13
N ILE A 101 -10.44 -10.56 11.44
CA ILE A 101 -10.37 -11.86 12.14
C ILE A 101 -9.96 -11.60 13.60
N ALA A 102 -10.82 -12.01 14.54
CA ALA A 102 -10.72 -11.63 15.94
C ALA A 102 -9.59 -12.33 16.73
N ASP A 103 -9.15 -13.51 16.32
CA ASP A 103 -8.14 -14.33 17.03
C ASP A 103 -6.69 -13.97 16.71
N SER A 104 -6.50 -13.14 15.69
CA SER A 104 -5.21 -12.58 15.37
C SER A 104 -4.91 -11.45 16.35
N GLN A 105 -3.75 -11.48 17.00
CA GLN A 105 -3.26 -10.29 17.67
C GLN A 105 -3.32 -9.14 16.65
N GLY A 106 -4.18 -8.15 16.87
CA GLY A 106 -4.26 -6.82 16.25
C GLY A 106 -4.36 -6.66 14.72
N GLY A 107 -4.29 -7.70 13.88
CA GLY A 107 -3.89 -7.52 12.48
C GLY A 107 -4.45 -8.47 11.42
N GLY A 108 -5.30 -9.42 11.79
CA GLY A 108 -5.87 -10.40 10.87
C GLY A 108 -7.09 -9.88 10.13
N GLN A 109 -7.17 -10.28 8.87
CA GLN A 109 -8.07 -9.72 7.90
C GLN A 109 -8.36 -10.72 6.79
N ALA A 110 -9.53 -10.60 6.17
CA ALA A 110 -9.92 -11.36 5.01
C ALA A 110 -10.41 -10.40 3.92
N LEU A 111 -9.85 -10.55 2.71
CA LEU A 111 -10.24 -9.80 1.52
C LEU A 111 -10.70 -10.82 0.48
N LEU A 112 -11.99 -10.88 0.22
CA LEU A 112 -12.58 -11.78 -0.77
C LEU A 112 -13.06 -10.96 -1.96
N THR A 113 -12.31 -10.98 -3.05
CA THR A 113 -12.73 -10.37 -4.31
C THR A 113 -13.63 -11.33 -5.06
N LEU A 114 -14.90 -10.97 -5.18
CA LEU A 114 -15.97 -11.76 -5.81
C LEU A 114 -16.30 -11.15 -7.18
N SER A 115 -16.31 -11.98 -8.22
CA SER A 115 -16.72 -11.62 -9.58
C SER A 115 -17.94 -12.41 -10.02
N ALA A 116 -18.37 -12.30 -11.28
CA ALA A 116 -19.42 -13.16 -11.82
C ALA A 116 -19.04 -14.66 -11.73
N ASP A 117 -17.77 -14.97 -11.97
CA ASP A 117 -17.29 -16.32 -12.28
C ASP A 117 -16.51 -16.98 -11.14
N GLY A 118 -16.15 -16.24 -10.08
CA GLY A 118 -15.36 -16.83 -8.99
C GLY A 118 -14.98 -15.88 -7.86
N VAL A 119 -14.11 -16.41 -6.99
CA VAL A 119 -13.48 -15.71 -5.88
C VAL A 119 -11.96 -15.80 -5.98
N TYR A 120 -11.32 -14.67 -5.71
CA TYR A 120 -9.93 -14.64 -5.25
C TYR A 120 -9.89 -14.02 -3.85
N GLY A 121 -9.39 -14.78 -2.88
CA GLY A 121 -9.35 -14.39 -1.49
C GLY A 121 -7.94 -14.34 -0.93
N ARG A 122 -7.62 -13.29 -0.18
CA ARG A 122 -6.46 -13.25 0.71
C ARG A 122 -6.94 -13.24 2.16
N ILE A 123 -6.37 -14.09 2.98
CA ILE A 123 -6.70 -14.20 4.40
C ILE A 123 -5.41 -14.18 5.21
N ASP A 124 -5.24 -13.18 6.06
CA ASP A 124 -4.15 -13.09 7.02
C ASP A 124 -4.72 -13.39 8.43
N ALA A 125 -4.17 -14.39 9.11
CA ALA A 125 -4.57 -14.77 10.46
C ALA A 125 -3.32 -14.88 11.34
N GLY A 126 -2.93 -13.75 11.94
CA GLY A 126 -1.64 -13.65 12.65
C GLY A 126 -0.47 -13.81 11.69
N GLY A 127 0.47 -14.71 12.02
CA GLY A 127 1.61 -15.04 11.14
C GLY A 127 1.26 -15.96 9.97
N ALA A 128 0.08 -16.59 9.97
CA ALA A 128 -0.36 -17.48 8.89
C ALA A 128 -1.10 -16.70 7.81
N GLN A 129 -0.76 -16.98 6.55
CA GLN A 129 -1.36 -16.31 5.39
C GLN A 129 -1.88 -17.34 4.41
N TYR A 130 -3.07 -17.08 3.87
CA TYR A 130 -3.78 -18.00 3.01
C TYR A 130 -4.30 -17.29 1.76
N VAL A 131 -4.40 -18.07 0.68
CA VAL A 131 -5.05 -17.68 -0.56
C VAL A 131 -6.16 -18.67 -0.89
N LEU A 132 -7.33 -18.15 -1.26
CA LEU A 132 -8.49 -18.89 -1.74
C LEU A 132 -8.75 -18.56 -3.22
N GLU A 133 -8.83 -19.57 -4.07
CA GLU A 133 -9.04 -19.43 -5.51
C GLU A 133 -10.08 -20.44 -5.99
N GLY A 134 -11.13 -19.98 -6.69
CA GLY A 134 -12.07 -20.90 -7.34
C GLY A 134 -13.47 -20.33 -7.53
N ALA A 135 -14.46 -21.21 -7.60
CA ALA A 135 -15.85 -20.84 -7.79
C ALA A 135 -16.43 -20.13 -6.55
N LEU A 136 -17.47 -19.31 -6.75
CA LEU A 136 -18.22 -18.69 -5.64
C LEU A 136 -19.08 -19.68 -4.88
N SER A 137 -19.58 -20.70 -5.58
CA SER A 137 -20.24 -21.85 -4.99
C SER A 137 -19.66 -23.11 -5.60
N GLY A 138 -19.37 -24.12 -4.79
CA GLY A 138 -18.74 -25.35 -5.24
C GLY A 138 -17.28 -25.49 -4.82
N SER A 139 -16.55 -26.35 -5.53
CA SER A 139 -15.15 -26.63 -5.25
C SER A 139 -14.26 -25.42 -5.53
N ALA A 140 -13.44 -25.07 -4.55
CA ALA A 140 -12.32 -24.14 -4.68
C ALA A 140 -11.04 -24.73 -4.07
N VAL A 141 -9.93 -24.02 -4.23
CA VAL A 141 -8.62 -24.39 -3.69
C VAL A 141 -8.16 -23.34 -2.71
N VAL A 142 -7.61 -23.81 -1.60
CA VAL A 142 -6.96 -22.97 -0.60
C VAL A 142 -5.49 -23.35 -0.47
N ARG A 143 -4.63 -22.35 -0.30
CA ARG A 143 -3.19 -22.54 -0.09
C ARG A 143 -2.76 -21.75 1.12
N GLN A 144 -2.03 -22.39 2.03
CA GLN A 144 -1.28 -21.66 3.04
C GLN A 144 0.07 -21.26 2.44
N ILE A 145 0.36 -19.97 2.44
CA ILE A 145 1.62 -19.43 1.93
C ILE A 145 2.77 -19.97 2.80
N ASP A 146 3.89 -20.30 2.15
CA ASP A 146 5.17 -20.58 2.80
C ASP A 146 6.09 -19.36 2.67
N PRO A 147 6.25 -18.53 3.72
CA PRO A 147 7.18 -17.41 3.69
C PRO A 147 8.63 -17.82 3.39
N ALA A 148 9.05 -19.02 3.80
CA ALA A 148 10.42 -19.48 3.58
C ALA A 148 10.73 -19.69 2.09
N SER A 149 9.71 -20.02 1.28
CA SER A 149 9.86 -20.21 -0.17
C SER A 149 10.30 -18.95 -0.93
N PHE A 150 10.21 -17.76 -0.31
CA PHE A 150 10.64 -16.49 -0.90
C PHE A 150 12.04 -16.05 -0.44
N ALA A 151 12.65 -16.71 0.55
CA ALA A 151 13.87 -16.24 1.20
C ALA A 151 15.02 -16.00 0.21
N SER A 152 15.31 -16.97 -0.66
CA SER A 152 16.39 -16.83 -1.66
C SER A 152 16.10 -15.76 -2.72
N ARG A 153 14.82 -15.57 -3.05
CA ARG A 153 14.38 -14.55 -4.02
C ARG A 153 14.53 -13.14 -3.43
N ASN A 154 14.11 -12.95 -2.19
CA ASN A 154 14.24 -11.68 -1.49
C ASN A 154 15.71 -11.33 -1.23
N LEU A 155 16.57 -12.31 -0.93
CA LEU A 155 18.01 -12.09 -0.84
C LEU A 155 18.62 -11.69 -2.18
N ALA A 156 18.10 -12.21 -3.30
CA ALA A 156 18.56 -11.90 -4.65
C ALA A 156 18.06 -10.52 -5.15
N GLU A 157 17.01 -9.95 -4.55
CA GLU A 157 16.63 -8.54 -4.77
C GLU A 157 17.78 -7.61 -4.36
N GLY A 158 18.52 -8.00 -3.30
CA GLY A 158 19.74 -7.35 -2.88
C GLY A 158 19.49 -5.95 -2.31
N LEU A 159 20.59 -5.21 -2.08
CA LEU A 159 20.48 -3.80 -1.74
C LEU A 159 20.55 -2.94 -3.01
N HIS A 160 19.66 -1.96 -3.16
CA HIS A 160 19.73 -0.96 -4.22
C HIS A 160 21.09 -0.26 -4.18
N GLN A 161 21.83 -0.33 -5.29
CA GLN A 161 23.02 0.50 -5.45
C GLN A 161 22.57 1.96 -5.56
N PRO A 162 23.16 2.90 -4.80
CA PRO A 162 22.80 4.30 -4.91
C PRO A 162 23.04 4.76 -6.35
N HIS A 163 21.99 5.23 -7.03
CA HIS A 163 22.13 5.85 -8.34
C HIS A 163 23.08 7.05 -8.24
N PRO A 164 24.21 7.08 -8.98
CA PRO A 164 25.13 8.21 -8.96
C PRO A 164 24.49 9.37 -9.72
N GLY A 165 23.94 10.34 -9.00
CA GLY A 165 23.24 11.48 -9.61
C GLY A 165 23.01 12.66 -8.65
N LEU A 166 24.08 13.42 -8.42
CA LEU A 166 24.15 14.83 -7.96
C LEU A 166 23.69 15.17 -6.52
N VAL A 167 24.72 15.37 -5.68
CA VAL A 167 24.72 15.98 -4.34
C VAL A 167 24.46 17.50 -4.44
N PRO A 168 23.79 18.14 -3.46
CA PRO A 168 24.58 18.96 -2.53
C PRO A 168 24.24 18.80 -1.03
N ALA A 169 25.32 18.99 -0.28
CA ALA A 169 25.57 19.11 1.16
C ALA A 169 24.42 19.07 2.20
N LYS A 170 24.59 18.11 3.12
CA LYS A 170 24.54 18.20 4.60
C LYS A 170 23.31 18.89 5.24
N LEU A 171 22.35 18.07 5.68
CA LEU A 171 21.37 18.41 6.73
C LEU A 171 21.49 17.40 7.89
N ALA A 172 21.68 17.93 9.09
CA ALA A 172 21.91 17.18 10.32
C ALA A 172 20.75 16.21 10.65
N ALA A 173 21.06 15.14 11.39
CA ALA A 173 20.12 14.13 11.83
C ALA A 173 19.10 14.69 12.85
N PRO A 174 17.81 14.32 12.78
CA PRO A 174 16.87 14.64 13.85
C PRO A 174 17.10 13.74 15.08
N ALA A 175 17.03 14.34 16.27
CA ALA A 175 16.95 13.64 17.54
C ALA A 175 15.57 12.98 17.71
N GLN A 176 15.56 11.84 18.41
CA GLN A 176 14.40 10.98 18.67
C GLN A 176 13.23 11.76 19.27
N ALA A 177 12.02 11.58 18.73
CA ALA A 177 10.79 12.10 19.31
C ALA A 177 10.35 11.21 20.49
N PRO A 178 9.85 11.78 21.60
CA PRO A 178 9.36 10.98 22.73
C PRO A 178 8.03 10.31 22.39
N VAL A 179 7.88 9.07 22.88
CA VAL A 179 6.64 8.27 22.87
C VAL A 179 5.56 8.99 23.69
N ARG A 180 4.32 9.08 23.19
CA ARG A 180 3.16 9.44 24.02
C ARG A 180 1.99 8.47 23.84
N SER A 181 1.43 8.11 24.98
CA SER A 181 0.22 7.32 25.22
C SER A 181 -1.06 8.15 25.09
N GLY A 182 -2.07 7.51 24.46
CA GLY A 182 -3.52 7.73 24.45
C GLY A 182 -4.16 9.02 25.01
N GLY A 183 -5.09 9.59 24.22
CA GLY A 183 -6.17 10.43 24.75
C GLY A 183 -6.94 11.28 23.73
N SER A 184 -8.10 10.77 23.30
CA SER A 184 -9.33 11.47 22.88
C SER A 184 -9.39 12.30 21.59
N ALA A 185 -10.46 12.03 20.84
CA ALA A 185 -10.87 12.63 19.57
C ALA A 185 -11.41 14.06 19.71
N SER A 186 -11.12 14.90 18.71
CA SER A 186 -12.11 15.52 17.80
C SER A 186 -11.57 16.82 17.21
N ALA A 187 -11.38 16.86 15.89
CA ALA A 187 -11.72 18.01 15.04
C ALA A 187 -11.63 17.55 13.57
N LYS A 188 -12.78 17.34 12.94
CA LYS A 188 -12.85 17.25 11.47
C LYS A 188 -12.64 18.66 10.93
N SER A 189 -11.59 18.88 10.14
CA SER A 189 -11.46 20.06 9.29
C SER A 189 -12.02 19.74 7.92
N ASP A 190 -12.99 20.53 7.46
CA ASP A 190 -13.63 20.46 6.14
C ASP A 190 -12.72 20.93 5.00
N ALA A 191 -11.46 20.47 4.96
CA ALA A 191 -10.73 20.44 3.70
C ALA A 191 -11.30 19.28 2.90
N GLU A 192 -11.81 19.51 1.68
CA GLU A 192 -11.93 18.40 0.73
C GLU A 192 -10.56 17.71 0.69
N ASP A 193 -10.50 16.45 1.14
CA ASP A 193 -9.28 15.65 1.06
C ASP A 193 -8.83 15.67 -0.40
N VAL A 194 -7.79 16.45 -0.71
CA VAL A 194 -7.18 16.42 -2.04
C VAL A 194 -6.56 15.03 -2.17
N LEU A 195 -7.27 14.13 -2.86
CA LEU A 195 -6.83 12.77 -3.08
C LEU A 195 -5.87 12.73 -4.28
N TYR A 196 -4.81 11.94 -4.12
CA TYR A 196 -3.78 11.67 -5.11
C TYR A 196 -3.88 10.19 -5.53
N PRO A 197 -4.93 9.78 -6.24
CA PRO A 197 -5.01 8.43 -6.77
C PRO A 197 -3.88 8.23 -7.79
N VAL A 198 -3.21 7.09 -7.70
CA VAL A 198 -2.20 6.66 -8.68
C VAL A 198 -2.87 5.72 -9.66
N ASP A 199 -3.01 6.16 -10.91
CA ASP A 199 -3.61 5.37 -11.99
C ASP A 199 -2.59 4.33 -12.49
N VAL A 200 -2.90 3.03 -12.35
CA VAL A 200 -2.01 1.91 -12.66
C VAL A 200 -2.54 1.10 -13.83
N LEU A 201 -1.76 1.01 -14.90
CA LEU A 201 -1.96 0.09 -16.01
C LEU A 201 -1.27 -1.24 -15.70
N VAL A 202 -2.01 -2.35 -15.79
CA VAL A 202 -1.43 -3.68 -15.64
C VAL A 202 -1.37 -4.37 -16.98
N LEU A 203 -0.18 -4.81 -17.35
CA LEU A 203 0.08 -5.71 -18.45
C LEU A 203 0.27 -7.14 -17.92
N TYR A 204 -0.13 -8.14 -18.69
CA TYR A 204 0.12 -9.56 -18.34
C TYR A 204 0.63 -10.34 -19.54
N THR A 205 1.52 -11.30 -19.31
CA THR A 205 1.98 -12.22 -20.37
C THR A 205 0.93 -13.29 -20.67
N GLY A 206 1.02 -13.91 -21.85
CA GLY A 206 0.13 -15.03 -22.20
C GLY A 206 0.21 -16.20 -21.21
N ARG A 207 1.38 -16.42 -20.61
CA ARG A 207 1.63 -17.45 -19.59
C ARG A 207 0.86 -17.16 -18.30
N VAL A 208 0.85 -15.91 -17.83
CA VAL A 208 0.04 -15.51 -16.68
C VAL A 208 -1.43 -15.76 -16.96
N ASN A 209 -1.95 -15.39 -18.13
CA ASN A 209 -3.36 -15.65 -18.45
C ASN A 209 -3.70 -17.15 -18.40
N GLN A 210 -2.82 -18.02 -18.92
CA GLN A 210 -2.99 -19.47 -18.87
C GLN A 210 -3.02 -20.02 -17.44
N LEU A 211 -2.17 -19.51 -16.54
CA LEU A 211 -2.17 -19.91 -15.13
C LEU A 211 -3.46 -19.54 -14.39
N HIS A 212 -4.26 -18.64 -14.96
CA HIS A 212 -5.56 -18.23 -14.46
C HIS A 212 -6.72 -18.73 -15.36
N GLY A 213 -6.48 -19.79 -16.15
CA GLY A 213 -7.53 -20.46 -16.96
C GLY A 213 -7.87 -19.77 -18.28
N GLY A 214 -7.11 -18.75 -18.68
CA GLY A 214 -7.25 -18.07 -19.97
C GLY A 214 -6.42 -18.69 -21.09
N VAL A 215 -6.45 -18.04 -22.24
CA VAL A 215 -5.62 -18.39 -23.41
C VAL A 215 -4.51 -17.36 -23.61
N ALA A 216 -3.34 -17.80 -24.09
CA ALA A 216 -2.23 -16.89 -24.34
C ALA A 216 -2.61 -15.86 -25.42
N GLY A 217 -2.27 -14.58 -25.20
CA GLY A 217 -2.61 -13.48 -26.10
C GLY A 217 -4.10 -13.08 -26.11
N GLY A 218 -4.97 -13.81 -25.42
CA GLY A 218 -6.39 -13.50 -25.31
C GLY A 218 -6.72 -12.43 -24.26
N PRO A 219 -8.00 -12.01 -24.18
CA PRO A 219 -8.49 -11.15 -23.11
C PRO A 219 -8.26 -11.79 -21.72
N PRO A 220 -8.26 -10.99 -20.64
CA PRO A 220 -7.96 -11.50 -19.32
C PRO A 220 -9.03 -12.50 -18.90
N ALA A 221 -8.61 -13.67 -18.42
CA ALA A 221 -9.52 -14.61 -17.77
C ALA A 221 -10.18 -13.95 -16.55
N SER A 222 -11.41 -14.33 -16.23
CA SER A 222 -12.12 -13.78 -15.06
C SER A 222 -11.38 -14.03 -13.73
N ALA A 223 -10.69 -15.18 -13.62
CA ALA A 223 -9.84 -15.48 -12.47
C ALA A 223 -8.60 -14.58 -12.42
N LEU A 224 -8.00 -14.21 -13.57
CA LEU A 224 -6.89 -13.25 -13.63
C LEU A 224 -7.38 -11.86 -13.23
N ASP A 225 -8.55 -11.45 -13.73
CA ASP A 225 -9.12 -10.15 -13.42
C ASP A 225 -9.46 -10.03 -11.91
N SER A 226 -10.06 -11.07 -11.31
CA SER A 226 -10.33 -11.14 -9.87
C SER A 226 -9.05 -11.16 -9.04
N TYR A 227 -8.02 -11.87 -9.51
CA TYR A 227 -6.68 -11.90 -8.93
C TYR A 227 -6.07 -10.50 -8.87
N VAL A 228 -5.95 -9.84 -10.02
CA VAL A 228 -5.38 -8.49 -10.11
C VAL A 228 -6.17 -7.52 -9.25
N GLN A 229 -7.51 -7.58 -9.29
CA GLN A 229 -8.33 -6.70 -8.47
C GLN A 229 -8.13 -6.93 -6.96
N ASN A 230 -7.86 -8.16 -6.51
CA ASN A 230 -7.49 -8.44 -5.14
C ASN A 230 -6.12 -7.84 -4.78
N LEU A 231 -5.13 -7.84 -5.68
CA LEU A 231 -3.84 -7.17 -5.45
C LEU A 231 -4.02 -5.67 -5.16
N PHE A 232 -4.87 -4.98 -5.93
CA PHE A 232 -5.20 -3.58 -5.67
C PHE A 232 -5.92 -3.39 -4.34
N ALA A 233 -6.84 -4.30 -3.99
CA ALA A 233 -7.55 -4.23 -2.71
C ALA A 233 -6.60 -4.44 -1.51
N ASP A 234 -5.68 -5.41 -1.57
CA ASP A 234 -4.68 -5.67 -0.53
C ASP A 234 -3.67 -4.50 -0.43
N ALA A 235 -3.22 -3.95 -1.57
CA ALA A 235 -2.36 -2.77 -1.60
C ALA A 235 -3.06 -1.54 -1.00
N ASN A 236 -4.29 -1.25 -1.39
CA ASN A 236 -5.03 -0.11 -0.84
C ASN A 236 -5.40 -0.29 0.62
N LEU A 237 -5.68 -1.53 1.04
CA LEU A 237 -5.86 -1.81 2.44
C LEU A 237 -4.57 -1.54 3.23
N SER A 238 -3.38 -1.79 2.67
CA SER A 238 -2.11 -1.49 3.32
C SER A 238 -1.92 0.01 3.63
N PHE A 239 -2.37 0.89 2.74
CA PHE A 239 -2.37 2.34 2.98
C PHE A 239 -3.29 2.69 4.14
N ALA A 240 -4.55 2.25 4.10
CA ALA A 240 -5.53 2.50 5.15
C ALA A 240 -5.08 1.94 6.51
N ASN A 241 -4.55 0.72 6.49
CA ASN A 241 -4.00 0.03 7.65
C ASN A 241 -2.80 0.75 8.29
N SER A 242 -2.12 1.61 7.52
CA SER A 242 -0.98 2.41 7.96
C SER A 242 -1.33 3.89 8.12
N ALA A 243 -2.62 4.24 8.13
CA ALA A 243 -3.15 5.61 8.24
C ALA A 243 -2.71 6.57 7.11
N VAL A 244 -2.44 6.03 5.91
CA VAL A 244 -2.19 6.82 4.69
C VAL A 244 -3.52 7.02 3.97
N HIS A 245 -4.11 8.21 4.07
CA HIS A 245 -5.45 8.53 3.51
C HIS A 245 -5.43 9.50 2.34
N LEU A 246 -4.25 9.90 1.88
CA LEU A 246 -4.08 10.90 0.82
C LEU A 246 -4.38 10.37 -0.58
N GLY A 247 -4.69 9.09 -0.75
CA GLY A 247 -4.90 8.47 -2.05
C GLY A 247 -4.83 6.95 -2.00
N GLY A 248 -4.72 6.33 -3.16
CA GLY A 248 -4.61 4.88 -3.34
C GLY A 248 -4.34 4.52 -4.79
N LEU A 249 -4.13 3.23 -5.05
CA LEU A 249 -3.95 2.71 -6.40
C LEU A 249 -5.31 2.51 -7.06
N LYS A 250 -5.42 2.96 -8.30
CA LYS A 250 -6.58 2.73 -9.14
C LYS A 250 -6.16 1.95 -10.37
N ARG A 251 -6.82 0.82 -10.63
CA ARG A 251 -6.61 0.05 -11.85
C ARG A 251 -7.29 0.76 -13.02
N VAL A 252 -6.52 1.27 -13.99
CA VAL A 252 -7.10 1.91 -15.19
C VAL A 252 -7.33 0.94 -16.33
N ALA A 253 -6.50 -0.10 -16.46
CA ALA A 253 -6.70 -1.18 -17.42
C ALA A 253 -5.91 -2.43 -17.05
N LEU A 254 -6.35 -3.56 -17.60
CA LEU A 254 -5.68 -4.86 -17.56
C LEU A 254 -5.60 -5.40 -18.99
N LEU A 255 -4.40 -5.42 -19.57
CA LEU A 255 -4.21 -5.69 -21.01
C LEU A 255 -3.18 -6.80 -21.25
N PRO A 256 -3.35 -7.62 -22.31
CA PRO A 256 -2.33 -8.58 -22.70
C PRO A 256 -1.09 -7.84 -23.22
N SER A 257 0.09 -8.32 -22.85
CA SER A 257 1.37 -7.90 -23.43
C SER A 257 1.74 -8.79 -24.62
N SER A 258 2.42 -8.19 -25.61
CA SER A 258 3.06 -8.95 -26.69
C SER A 258 4.38 -9.60 -26.25
N PHE A 259 4.87 -9.27 -25.05
CA PHE A 259 6.07 -9.85 -24.47
C PHE A 259 5.87 -11.34 -24.18
N ASN A 260 6.68 -12.17 -24.83
CA ASN A 260 6.73 -13.61 -24.60
C ASN A 260 7.88 -13.93 -23.67
N GLU A 261 7.58 -14.52 -22.51
CA GLU A 261 8.59 -14.93 -21.54
C GLU A 261 9.56 -15.92 -22.19
N PRO A 262 10.88 -15.62 -22.23
CA PRO A 262 11.87 -16.55 -22.74
C PRO A 262 11.84 -17.88 -21.97
N ALA A 263 12.05 -18.98 -22.68
CA ALA A 263 12.15 -20.31 -22.05
C ALA A 263 13.51 -20.55 -21.37
N ASP A 264 14.51 -19.72 -21.70
CA ASP A 264 15.86 -19.79 -21.15
C ASP A 264 15.91 -19.22 -19.73
N ALA A 265 16.33 -20.04 -18.77
CA ALA A 265 16.49 -19.65 -17.38
C ALA A 265 17.67 -18.68 -17.16
N GLY A 266 18.60 -18.58 -18.11
CA GLY A 266 19.71 -17.62 -18.10
C GLY A 266 19.31 -16.20 -18.54
N PHE A 267 18.10 -16.01 -19.05
CA PHE A 267 17.60 -14.69 -19.40
C PHE A 267 17.25 -13.89 -18.13
N ASP A 268 17.88 -12.73 -17.98
CA ASP A 268 17.55 -11.78 -16.92
C ASP A 268 16.27 -11.01 -17.26
N ILE A 269 15.13 -11.63 -16.96
CA ILE A 269 13.81 -11.02 -17.13
C ILE A 269 13.61 -9.78 -16.27
N TRP A 270 14.34 -9.65 -15.18
CA TRP A 270 14.10 -8.56 -14.23
C TRP A 270 14.71 -7.28 -14.75
N ASN A 271 16.03 -7.28 -15.02
CA ASN A 271 16.69 -6.08 -15.55
C ASN A 271 16.30 -5.82 -17.00
N THR A 272 16.38 -6.84 -17.86
CA THR A 272 16.21 -6.62 -19.31
C THR A 272 14.79 -6.17 -19.63
N THR A 273 13.78 -6.80 -19.05
CA THR A 273 12.38 -6.43 -19.33
C THR A 273 12.01 -5.11 -18.66
N HIS A 274 12.53 -4.83 -17.46
CA HIS A 274 12.35 -3.52 -16.82
C HIS A 274 12.95 -2.39 -17.67
N ASP A 275 14.19 -2.54 -18.15
CA ASP A 275 14.84 -1.55 -19.03
C ASP A 275 14.06 -1.36 -20.34
N GLN A 276 13.61 -2.46 -20.97
CA GLN A 276 12.79 -2.39 -22.18
C GLN A 276 11.44 -1.70 -21.94
N MET A 277 10.82 -1.88 -20.77
CA MET A 277 9.60 -1.17 -20.40
C MET A 277 9.88 0.33 -20.15
N ARG A 278 10.94 0.66 -19.41
CA ARG A 278 11.33 2.05 -19.14
C ARG A 278 11.54 2.82 -20.45
N ASP A 279 12.28 2.22 -21.36
CA ASP A 279 12.70 2.85 -22.61
C ASP A 279 11.68 2.65 -23.75
N SER A 280 10.55 1.98 -23.48
CA SER A 280 9.51 1.63 -24.46
C SER A 280 10.11 0.98 -25.72
N LEU A 281 10.88 -0.08 -25.52
CA LEU A 281 11.58 -0.82 -26.57
C LEU A 281 10.95 -2.19 -26.82
N ALA A 282 11.27 -2.78 -27.98
CA ALA A 282 10.84 -4.13 -28.37
C ALA A 282 9.31 -4.34 -28.22
N SER A 283 8.90 -5.36 -27.45
CA SER A 283 7.50 -5.69 -27.15
C SER A 283 6.71 -4.59 -26.43
N PHE A 284 7.40 -3.55 -25.93
CA PHE A 284 6.83 -2.41 -25.22
C PHE A 284 6.89 -1.10 -26.02
N SER A 285 7.15 -1.17 -27.33
CA SER A 285 7.20 0.02 -28.22
C SER A 285 5.92 0.86 -28.24
N ASN A 286 4.78 0.29 -27.88
CA ASN A 286 3.51 1.00 -27.75
C ASN A 286 3.19 1.48 -26.32
N LEU A 287 4.10 1.27 -25.35
CA LEU A 287 3.79 1.51 -23.94
C LEU A 287 3.51 2.98 -23.62
N ASP A 288 4.22 3.90 -24.26
CA ASP A 288 3.98 5.34 -24.15
C ASP A 288 2.55 5.70 -24.61
N ALA A 289 2.10 5.13 -25.73
CA ALA A 289 0.77 5.35 -26.26
C ALA A 289 -0.32 4.78 -25.33
N LEU A 290 -0.10 3.60 -24.75
CA LEU A 290 -1.02 3.01 -23.77
C LEU A 290 -1.12 3.86 -22.51
N ARG A 291 0.01 4.38 -22.00
CA ARG A 291 0.00 5.28 -20.83
C ARG A 291 -0.82 6.53 -21.08
N ILE A 292 -0.69 7.13 -22.26
CA ILE A 292 -1.50 8.30 -22.65
C ILE A 292 -2.97 7.92 -22.76
N GLN A 293 -3.27 6.82 -23.47
CA GLN A 293 -4.64 6.37 -23.70
C GLN A 293 -5.42 6.10 -22.41
N TYR A 294 -4.76 5.49 -21.42
CA TYR A 294 -5.39 5.09 -20.16
C TYR A 294 -5.08 6.03 -18.99
N ASN A 295 -4.40 7.15 -19.24
CA ASN A 295 -3.94 8.08 -18.21
C ASN A 295 -3.17 7.37 -17.08
N ALA A 296 -2.24 6.46 -17.43
CA ALA A 296 -1.54 5.64 -16.45
C ALA A 296 -0.28 6.34 -15.88
N ASP A 297 -0.27 6.54 -14.57
CA ASP A 297 0.88 7.01 -13.80
C ASP A 297 1.92 5.92 -13.64
N VAL A 298 1.51 4.67 -13.40
CA VAL A 298 2.37 3.51 -13.19
C VAL A 298 2.01 2.39 -14.16
N VAL A 299 3.01 1.62 -14.61
CA VAL A 299 2.79 0.40 -15.40
C VAL A 299 3.41 -0.79 -14.67
N VAL A 300 2.63 -1.85 -14.49
CA VAL A 300 3.13 -3.13 -13.96
C VAL A 300 2.97 -4.22 -15.00
N LEU A 301 4.03 -4.97 -15.27
CA LEU A 301 3.97 -6.20 -16.06
C LEU A 301 3.97 -7.41 -15.12
N LEU A 302 2.92 -8.23 -15.22
CA LEU A 302 2.86 -9.54 -14.58
C LEU A 302 3.45 -10.60 -15.51
N VAL A 303 4.44 -11.34 -15.00
CA VAL A 303 5.09 -12.49 -15.64
C VAL A 303 4.86 -13.74 -14.80
N ASP A 304 5.00 -14.96 -15.35
CA ASP A 304 5.01 -16.19 -14.54
C ASP A 304 6.23 -16.15 -13.60
N GLY A 305 7.42 -15.90 -14.18
CA GLY A 305 8.67 -15.70 -13.43
C GLY A 305 9.19 -16.93 -12.70
N ARG A 306 8.40 -18.00 -12.56
CA ARG A 306 8.80 -19.25 -11.90
C ARG A 306 9.93 -20.00 -12.57
N ARG A 307 10.01 -19.88 -13.90
CA ARG A 307 11.04 -20.52 -14.72
C ARG A 307 12.39 -19.83 -14.62
N MET A 308 12.45 -18.72 -13.88
CA MET A 308 13.61 -17.85 -13.86
C MET A 308 14.23 -17.83 -12.48
N THR A 309 15.56 -17.97 -12.50
CA THR A 309 16.40 -17.88 -11.32
C THR A 309 16.59 -16.40 -10.98
N ALA A 310 16.45 -16.06 -9.69
CA ALA A 310 16.48 -14.72 -9.09
C ALA A 310 15.11 -14.02 -8.95
N THR A 311 15.07 -13.16 -7.91
CA THR A 311 14.04 -12.20 -7.42
C THR A 311 12.55 -12.59 -7.54
N CYS A 312 11.66 -11.78 -6.96
CA CYS A 312 10.22 -11.87 -7.16
C CYS A 312 9.65 -10.70 -7.99
N GLY A 313 10.43 -9.62 -8.14
CA GLY A 313 10.07 -8.43 -8.90
C GLY A 313 11.25 -7.49 -9.11
N ARG A 314 10.99 -6.44 -9.89
CA ARG A 314 11.90 -5.33 -10.10
C ARG A 314 11.13 -4.07 -10.46
N ALA A 315 11.41 -2.98 -9.76
CA ALA A 315 10.97 -1.63 -10.07
C ALA A 315 12.15 -0.66 -10.05
N SER A 316 11.94 0.54 -10.58
CA SER A 316 12.84 1.65 -10.29
C SER A 316 12.44 2.30 -8.98
N VAL A 317 13.44 2.89 -8.32
CA VAL A 317 13.21 3.92 -7.30
C VAL A 317 13.47 5.26 -7.97
N PRO A 318 12.44 6.08 -8.27
CA PRO A 318 12.66 7.39 -8.86
C PRO A 318 13.62 8.19 -7.98
N ALA A 319 14.66 8.76 -8.58
CA ALA A 319 15.55 9.70 -7.94
C ALA A 319 14.76 10.88 -7.33
N HIS A 320 15.34 11.59 -6.38
CA HIS A 320 14.71 12.77 -5.78
C HIS A 320 14.80 13.99 -6.73
N GLN A 321 14.17 13.90 -7.90
CA GLN A 321 14.10 14.95 -8.93
C GLN A 321 12.65 15.11 -9.42
N SER A 322 12.37 16.18 -10.17
CA SER A 322 11.03 16.57 -10.62
C SER A 322 10.26 15.45 -11.35
N ALA A 323 8.93 15.46 -11.24
CA ALA A 323 8.05 14.45 -11.87
C ALA A 323 8.21 14.30 -13.40
N PHE A 324 8.75 15.33 -14.06
CA PHE A 324 8.81 15.42 -15.51
C PHE A 324 9.94 14.58 -16.14
N SER A 325 11.02 14.31 -15.42
CA SER A 325 12.13 13.51 -15.95
C SER A 325 12.00 12.02 -15.68
N GLN A 326 11.05 11.58 -14.85
CA GLN A 326 11.12 10.25 -14.21
C GLN A 326 9.91 9.33 -14.40
N TRP A 327 8.88 9.78 -15.08
CA TRP A 327 7.72 8.91 -15.37
C TRP A 327 8.11 7.59 -16.06
N ARG A 328 9.19 7.53 -16.84
CA ARG A 328 9.67 6.29 -17.47
C ARG A 328 10.13 5.27 -16.43
N GLU A 329 10.59 5.75 -15.28
CA GLU A 329 10.99 4.93 -14.13
C GLU A 329 9.79 4.32 -13.38
N SER A 330 8.56 4.77 -13.65
CA SER A 330 7.37 4.24 -12.98
C SER A 330 6.87 2.93 -13.58
N VAL A 331 7.79 2.01 -13.83
CA VAL A 331 7.53 0.67 -14.36
C VAL A 331 8.00 -0.39 -13.38
N ALA A 332 7.25 -1.49 -13.30
CA ALA A 332 7.62 -2.66 -12.53
C ALA A 332 7.37 -3.95 -13.30
N VAL A 333 8.22 -4.95 -13.09
CA VAL A 333 8.04 -6.33 -13.53
C VAL A 333 7.85 -7.19 -12.29
N VAL A 334 6.79 -8.00 -12.24
CA VAL A 334 6.43 -8.76 -11.03
C VAL A 334 6.05 -10.19 -11.38
N SER A 335 6.59 -11.18 -10.65
CA SER A 335 6.10 -12.55 -10.73
C SER A 335 4.66 -12.63 -10.23
N ALA A 336 3.77 -13.21 -11.04
CA ALA A 336 2.38 -13.45 -10.68
C ALA A 336 2.26 -14.34 -9.44
N GLY A 337 3.24 -15.19 -9.12
CA GLY A 337 3.22 -15.96 -7.89
C GLY A 337 3.56 -15.13 -6.66
N CYS A 338 4.63 -14.34 -6.73
CA CYS A 338 5.04 -13.52 -5.61
C CYS A 338 4.12 -12.30 -5.39
N ALA A 339 3.47 -11.80 -6.45
CA ALA A 339 2.61 -10.62 -6.41
C ALA A 339 1.57 -10.68 -5.28
N ALA A 340 0.81 -11.77 -5.17
CA ALA A 340 0.00 -12.04 -3.98
C ALA A 340 0.78 -12.76 -2.89
N GLY A 341 1.56 -13.81 -3.22
CA GLY A 341 2.17 -14.69 -2.22
C GLY A 341 2.98 -13.93 -1.17
N ASP A 342 3.93 -13.10 -1.62
CA ASP A 342 4.77 -12.28 -0.75
C ASP A 342 4.45 -10.78 -0.87
N ARG A 343 3.29 -10.38 -1.37
CA ARG A 343 2.94 -8.95 -1.59
C ARG A 343 3.92 -8.20 -2.50
N THR A 344 4.60 -8.88 -3.41
CA THR A 344 5.60 -8.25 -4.27
C THR A 344 4.98 -7.16 -5.16
N PHE A 345 3.71 -7.28 -5.55
CA PHE A 345 3.02 -6.22 -6.29
C PHE A 345 3.01 -4.89 -5.52
N THR A 346 2.68 -4.93 -4.23
CA THR A 346 2.68 -3.74 -3.36
C THR A 346 4.11 -3.26 -3.07
N HIS A 347 5.05 -4.18 -2.93
CA HIS A 347 6.47 -3.89 -2.70
C HIS A 347 7.10 -3.12 -3.87
N GLU A 348 6.94 -3.60 -5.11
CA GLU A 348 7.50 -2.93 -6.30
C GLU A 348 6.88 -1.56 -6.54
N ILE A 349 5.57 -1.41 -6.30
CA ILE A 349 4.94 -0.08 -6.34
C ILE A 349 5.48 0.80 -5.21
N GLY A 350 5.82 0.23 -4.06
CA GLY A 350 6.49 0.93 -2.98
C GLY A 350 7.83 1.54 -3.39
N HIS A 351 8.63 0.86 -4.22
CA HIS A 351 9.84 1.44 -4.82
C HIS A 351 9.53 2.62 -5.72
N ILE A 352 8.51 2.51 -6.58
CA ILE A 352 8.06 3.62 -7.44
C ILE A 352 7.58 4.81 -6.60
N LEU A 353 7.04 4.55 -5.40
CA LEU A 353 6.66 5.54 -4.41
C LEU A 353 7.82 5.93 -3.47
N GLY A 354 9.07 5.70 -3.88
CA GLY A 354 10.29 6.18 -3.20
C GLY A 354 10.78 5.32 -2.04
N GLY A 355 10.23 4.12 -1.87
CA GLY A 355 10.64 3.17 -0.84
C GLY A 355 11.93 2.45 -1.14
N LEU A 356 12.62 2.07 -0.07
CA LEU A 356 13.88 1.34 -0.06
C LEU A 356 13.77 0.14 0.90
N HIS A 357 14.64 -0.84 0.73
CA HIS A 357 14.68 -1.97 1.66
C HIS A 357 15.18 -1.54 3.05
N GLU A 358 15.03 -2.43 4.04
CA GLU A 358 15.65 -2.23 5.35
C GLU A 358 17.17 -2.07 5.21
N GLY A 359 17.75 -1.11 5.93
CA GLY A 359 19.20 -0.83 5.89
C GLY A 359 19.66 -0.02 4.68
N GLU A 360 18.81 0.19 3.67
CA GLU A 360 19.12 1.04 2.52
C GLU A 360 18.82 2.51 2.82
N GLY A 361 19.83 3.29 3.22
CA GLY A 361 19.66 4.71 3.49
C GLY A 361 20.07 5.60 2.32
N GLY A 362 19.32 6.65 2.07
CA GLY A 362 19.73 7.76 1.19
C GLY A 362 20.32 8.95 1.96
N PRO A 363 21.15 9.79 1.32
CA PRO A 363 21.68 11.01 1.94
C PRO A 363 20.61 12.10 2.12
N HIS A 364 19.47 12.00 1.44
CA HIS A 364 18.43 13.03 1.40
C HIS A 364 17.02 12.43 1.56
N PRO A 365 16.03 13.16 2.10
CA PRO A 365 14.63 12.76 2.06
C PRO A 365 14.09 12.53 0.63
N PRO A 366 13.08 11.66 0.43
CA PRO A 366 12.50 10.77 1.42
C PRO A 366 13.37 9.51 1.67
N SER A 367 14.33 9.21 0.78
CA SER A 367 15.18 8.01 0.85
C SER A 367 16.01 7.89 2.14
N LYS A 368 16.22 8.98 2.87
CA LYS A 368 16.82 8.97 4.22
C LYS A 368 16.03 8.12 5.24
N TYR A 369 14.71 8.07 5.13
CA TYR A 369 13.83 7.38 6.09
C TYR A 369 12.81 6.44 5.42
N ALA A 370 12.84 6.29 4.10
CA ALA A 370 11.90 5.47 3.34
C ALA A 370 12.25 3.97 3.36
N GLN A 371 12.72 3.41 4.49
CA GLN A 371 13.13 2.00 4.55
C GLN A 371 12.01 1.06 4.99
N GLY A 372 12.12 -0.19 4.57
CA GLY A 372 11.48 -1.34 5.22
C GLY A 372 11.90 -1.51 6.69
N PHE A 373 11.11 -2.27 7.44
CA PHE A 373 11.37 -2.59 8.84
C PHE A 373 11.15 -4.09 9.11
N VAL A 374 12.07 -4.68 9.86
CA VAL A 374 11.99 -6.08 10.32
C VAL A 374 11.89 -6.08 11.84
N SER A 375 10.84 -6.73 12.38
CA SER A 375 10.66 -6.95 13.81
C SER A 375 10.84 -8.42 14.13
N ALA A 376 12.05 -8.78 14.58
CA ALA A 376 12.33 -10.16 14.97
C ALA A 376 11.54 -10.61 16.20
N ALA A 377 11.38 -9.72 17.18
CA ALA A 377 10.58 -9.98 18.36
C ALA A 377 9.09 -10.16 18.03
N GLY A 378 8.60 -9.45 17.01
CA GLY A 378 7.21 -9.56 16.55
C GLY A 378 6.97 -10.63 15.47
N GLY A 379 8.03 -11.27 14.94
CA GLY A 379 7.90 -12.27 13.87
C GLY A 379 7.31 -11.72 12.56
N PHE A 380 7.61 -10.46 12.22
CA PHE A 380 7.09 -9.85 10.99
C PHE A 380 8.09 -8.91 10.32
N ARG A 381 7.78 -8.56 9.07
CA ARG A 381 8.43 -7.47 8.34
C ARG A 381 7.40 -6.62 7.57
N THR A 382 7.67 -5.34 7.40
CA THR A 382 6.79 -4.40 6.67
C THR A 382 6.93 -4.57 5.16
N ILE A 383 6.05 -3.92 4.38
CA ILE A 383 5.96 -4.10 2.92
C ILE A 383 7.31 -3.97 2.22
N MET A 384 8.12 -2.96 2.54
CA MET A 384 9.40 -2.72 1.87
C MET A 384 10.54 -3.60 2.36
N ALA A 385 10.35 -4.37 3.43
CA ALA A 385 11.44 -5.18 3.96
C ALA A 385 11.60 -6.49 3.19
N ILE A 386 12.83 -6.94 2.96
CA ILE A 386 13.18 -8.18 2.24
C ILE A 386 13.63 -9.31 3.18
N GLY A 387 14.00 -8.98 4.43
CA GLY A 387 14.48 -9.93 5.43
C GLY A 387 15.96 -10.31 5.24
N ALA A 388 16.75 -9.43 4.62
CA ALA A 388 18.14 -9.70 4.25
C ALA A 388 19.12 -9.09 5.27
N GLY A 389 19.87 -9.95 5.97
CA GLY A 389 21.19 -9.58 6.47
C GLY A 389 21.29 -8.73 7.74
N LEU A 390 20.24 -8.54 8.54
CA LEU A 390 20.39 -7.90 9.86
C LEU A 390 20.92 -8.92 10.90
N PRO A 391 22.06 -8.64 11.59
CA PRO A 391 22.53 -9.49 12.69
C PRO A 391 21.47 -9.59 13.80
N GLY A 392 21.05 -10.82 14.11
CA GLY A 392 20.24 -11.12 15.29
C GLY A 392 18.72 -11.11 15.14
N GLY A 393 18.14 -11.08 13.94
CA GLY A 393 16.67 -10.97 13.86
C GLY A 393 15.99 -11.46 12.59
N CYS A 394 15.46 -12.68 12.66
CA CYS A 394 14.34 -13.20 11.86
C CYS A 394 14.45 -13.09 10.32
N THR A 395 14.83 -14.20 9.68
CA THR A 395 14.80 -14.35 8.20
C THR A 395 13.35 -14.40 7.67
N THR A 396 13.15 -14.33 6.35
CA THR A 396 11.84 -14.49 5.68
C THR A 396 11.03 -15.68 6.18
N ALA A 397 11.69 -16.78 6.57
CA ALA A 397 11.06 -17.98 7.14
C ALA A 397 10.41 -17.79 8.53
N GLY A 398 10.80 -16.75 9.28
CA GLY A 398 10.22 -16.41 10.59
C GLY A 398 9.48 -15.07 10.61
N CYS A 399 9.57 -14.28 9.53
CA CYS A 399 9.04 -12.92 9.44
C CYS A 399 8.20 -12.76 8.18
N ALA A 400 6.92 -13.10 8.30
CA ALA A 400 5.95 -12.90 7.23
C ALA A 400 5.83 -11.41 6.91
N ARG A 401 5.69 -11.07 5.61
CA ARG A 401 5.45 -9.69 5.17
C ARG A 401 4.01 -9.32 5.49
N ILE A 402 3.82 -8.41 6.45
CA ILE A 402 2.50 -7.95 6.88
C ILE A 402 2.00 -6.81 5.99
N ASN A 403 0.68 -6.60 5.98
CA ASN A 403 0.01 -5.53 5.23
C ASN A 403 0.13 -4.18 5.96
N ARG A 404 1.37 -3.73 6.18
CA ARG A 404 1.72 -2.50 6.88
C ARG A 404 2.98 -1.86 6.28
N TRP A 405 2.94 -0.55 6.11
CA TRP A 405 4.12 0.28 5.83
C TRP A 405 4.85 0.60 7.14
N SER A 406 6.16 0.80 7.08
CA SER A 406 6.94 1.16 8.28
C SER A 406 6.60 2.55 8.79
N SER A 407 6.55 2.70 10.11
CA SER A 407 6.40 3.99 10.79
C SER A 407 6.86 3.89 12.24
N PRO A 408 7.69 4.82 12.75
CA PRO A 408 8.12 4.83 14.14
C PRO A 408 6.99 5.22 15.11
N TYR A 409 5.85 5.69 14.60
CA TYR A 409 4.72 6.17 15.38
C TYR A 409 3.60 5.13 15.53
N GLN A 410 3.76 3.95 14.93
CA GLN A 410 2.76 2.89 14.94
C GLN A 410 3.33 1.59 15.49
N SER A 411 2.44 0.70 15.94
CA SER A 411 2.78 -0.63 16.42
C SER A 411 1.88 -1.68 15.79
N TYR A 412 2.41 -2.90 15.65
CA TYR A 412 1.67 -4.08 15.28
C TYR A 412 1.86 -5.12 16.39
N ASN A 413 0.76 -5.50 17.04
CA ASN A 413 0.73 -6.48 18.12
C ASN A 413 1.63 -6.13 19.30
N GLY A 414 1.66 -4.84 19.65
CA GLY A 414 2.51 -4.32 20.72
C GLY A 414 3.99 -4.19 20.34
N HIS A 415 4.40 -4.58 19.13
CA HIS A 415 5.76 -4.37 18.64
C HIS A 415 5.84 -3.15 17.72
N PRO A 416 6.95 -2.37 17.74
CA PRO A 416 7.13 -1.23 16.86
C PRO A 416 7.04 -1.60 15.37
N LEU A 417 6.54 -0.68 14.53
CA LEU A 417 6.48 -0.83 13.07
C LEU A 417 7.61 -0.10 12.31
N GLY A 418 8.49 0.59 13.01
CA GLY A 418 9.52 1.40 12.38
C GLY A 418 10.49 2.01 13.37
N ASN A 419 11.40 2.81 12.84
CA ASN A 419 12.42 3.53 13.59
C ASN A 419 12.78 4.83 12.82
N ALA A 420 13.85 5.52 13.22
CA ALA A 420 14.25 6.79 12.61
C ALA A 420 14.58 6.71 11.10
N THR A 421 14.94 5.53 10.58
CA THR A 421 15.22 5.31 9.16
C THR A 421 14.12 4.53 8.44
N ALA A 422 13.13 4.01 9.17
CA ALA A 422 12.04 3.22 8.64
C ALA A 422 10.68 3.88 8.93
N ASP A 423 10.35 4.86 8.11
CA ASP A 423 9.11 5.64 8.10
C ASP A 423 8.57 5.78 6.65
N MET A 424 8.18 4.66 6.06
CA MET A 424 7.54 4.64 4.74
C MET A 424 6.23 5.43 4.71
N VAL A 425 5.50 5.53 5.82
CA VAL A 425 4.28 6.34 5.90
C VAL A 425 4.59 7.80 5.55
N GLU A 426 5.67 8.35 6.11
CA GLU A 426 6.11 9.69 5.72
C GLU A 426 6.55 9.72 4.25
N ALA A 427 7.33 8.76 3.77
CA ALA A 427 7.77 8.75 2.36
C ALA A 427 6.60 8.72 1.36
N LEU A 428 5.55 7.94 1.64
CA LEU A 428 4.35 7.85 0.82
C LEU A 428 3.61 9.19 0.74
N HIS A 429 3.55 9.94 1.85
CA HIS A 429 2.96 11.28 1.85
C HIS A 429 3.69 12.21 0.88
N TRP A 430 5.01 12.06 0.69
CA TRP A 430 5.80 12.85 -0.24
C TRP A 430 5.62 12.43 -1.70
N MET A 431 5.54 11.11 -1.93
CA MET A 431 5.65 10.55 -3.26
C MET A 431 4.32 10.33 -3.96
N LEU A 432 3.21 10.08 -3.24
CA LEU A 432 1.88 9.92 -3.86
C LEU A 432 1.48 11.14 -4.70
N PRO A 433 1.63 12.40 -4.23
CA PRO A 433 1.38 13.55 -5.06
C PRO A 433 2.27 13.62 -6.29
N THR A 434 3.55 13.25 -6.17
CA THR A 434 4.49 13.30 -7.29
C THR A 434 4.15 12.27 -8.37
N VAL A 435 3.87 11.02 -7.97
CA VAL A 435 3.64 9.91 -8.91
C VAL A 435 2.26 10.04 -9.59
N SER A 436 1.24 10.53 -8.88
CA SER A 436 -0.12 10.78 -9.42
C SER A 436 -0.20 11.81 -10.57
N TYR A 437 0.94 12.40 -10.95
CA TYR A 437 1.08 13.37 -12.03
C TYR A 437 1.77 12.83 -13.27
N TYR A 438 2.36 11.63 -13.22
CA TYR A 438 3.19 11.11 -14.29
C TYR A 438 2.42 10.96 -15.61
N SER A 439 1.10 10.72 -15.54
CA SER A 439 0.22 10.63 -16.70
C SER A 439 -0.19 11.99 -17.29
N LYS A 440 -0.17 13.08 -16.51
CA LYS A 440 -0.81 14.37 -16.83
C LYS A 440 0.04 15.30 -17.70
N ARG A 441 1.08 14.80 -18.37
CA ARG A 441 2.10 15.66 -18.99
C ARG A 441 1.53 16.61 -20.03
N GLY A 442 1.96 17.87 -19.93
CA GLY A 442 1.58 18.93 -20.86
C GLY A 442 0.17 19.50 -20.66
N ASN A 443 -0.63 18.93 -19.76
CA ASN A 443 -1.99 19.40 -19.45
C ASN A 443 -2.17 19.61 -17.93
N ILE A 444 -1.18 20.26 -17.31
CA ILE A 444 -1.17 20.54 -15.88
C ILE A 444 -1.57 21.98 -15.69
N ALA A 445 -2.68 22.18 -14.97
CA ALA A 445 -3.14 23.51 -14.61
C ALA A 445 -2.12 24.22 -13.71
N ALA A 446 -2.16 25.55 -13.71
CA ALA A 446 -1.48 26.33 -12.69
C ALA A 446 -1.92 25.84 -11.29
N PRO A 447 -0.99 25.67 -10.34
CA PRO A 447 -1.35 25.25 -8.98
C PRO A 447 -2.33 26.23 -8.35
N GLY A 448 -3.24 25.75 -7.49
CA GLY A 448 -4.13 26.62 -6.74
C GLY A 448 -3.39 27.50 -5.73
N VAL A 449 -4.03 28.54 -5.21
CA VAL A 449 -3.44 29.35 -4.13
C VAL A 449 -3.88 28.77 -2.78
N PRO A 450 -2.96 28.48 -1.83
CA PRO A 450 -3.35 28.13 -0.47
C PRO A 450 -4.22 29.23 0.16
N GLN A 451 -5.33 28.84 0.79
CA GLN A 451 -6.24 29.77 1.47
C GLN A 451 -5.64 30.31 2.77
N SER A 452 -4.87 29.49 3.51
CA SER A 452 -4.16 29.87 4.72
C SER A 452 -2.71 29.38 4.70
N ALA A 453 -1.82 30.12 5.36
CA ALA A 453 -0.47 29.70 5.67
C ALA A 453 0.00 30.43 6.94
N THR A 454 0.52 29.69 7.91
CA THR A 454 0.93 30.19 9.21
C THR A 454 2.27 29.58 9.65
N ILE A 455 2.98 30.27 10.53
CA ILE A 455 4.10 29.70 11.29
C ILE A 455 3.81 29.89 12.77
N GLN A 456 3.98 28.83 13.55
CA GLN A 456 3.75 28.84 15.00
C GLN A 456 4.91 28.17 15.72
N THR A 457 5.39 28.78 16.79
CA THR A 457 6.34 28.17 17.71
C THR A 457 5.61 27.67 18.95
N CYS A 458 5.93 26.45 19.34
CA CYS A 458 5.30 25.74 20.44
C CYS A 458 6.37 25.48 21.50
N GLU A 459 6.15 25.91 22.73
CA GLU A 459 7.06 25.69 23.85
C GLU A 459 6.51 24.59 24.76
N ASN A 460 7.22 23.48 24.85
CA ASN A 460 6.93 22.41 25.80
C ASN A 460 7.81 22.60 27.03
N ILE A 461 7.16 22.84 28.17
CA ILE A 461 7.80 22.94 29.47
C ILE A 461 7.78 21.54 30.11
N GLY A 462 8.95 20.92 30.20
CA GLY A 462 9.16 19.66 30.91
C GLY A 462 9.98 19.86 32.18
N HIS A 463 10.10 18.80 32.97
CA HIS A 463 11.02 18.74 34.11
C HIS A 463 12.07 17.66 33.87
N GLY A 464 13.34 18.02 34.03
CA GLY A 464 14.46 17.08 33.96
C GLY A 464 14.50 16.18 35.21
N PRO A 465 15.35 15.13 35.20
CA PRO A 465 15.45 14.15 36.30
C PRO A 465 15.83 14.78 37.66
N GLY A 466 16.44 15.97 37.65
CA GLY A 466 16.78 16.75 38.84
C GLY A 466 15.76 17.82 39.23
N GLY A 467 14.57 17.87 38.62
CA GLY A 467 13.53 18.88 38.87
C GLY A 467 13.72 20.21 38.12
N GLU A 468 14.80 20.33 37.34
CA GLU A 468 15.04 21.49 36.47
C GLU A 468 13.95 21.65 35.41
N VAL A 469 13.57 22.89 35.11
CA VAL A 469 12.61 23.18 34.04
C VAL A 469 13.33 23.12 32.70
N VAL A 470 12.93 22.21 31.82
CA VAL A 470 13.44 22.07 30.45
C VAL A 470 12.40 22.63 29.49
N ILE A 471 12.70 23.76 28.86
CA ILE A 471 11.86 24.32 27.81
C ILE A 471 12.39 23.82 26.46
N THR A 472 11.55 23.10 25.72
CA THR A 472 11.84 22.72 24.33
C THR A 472 10.89 23.47 23.41
N SER A 473 11.43 24.20 22.44
CA SER A 473 10.63 24.89 21.43
C SER A 473 10.64 24.14 20.10
N THR A 474 9.49 24.03 19.47
CA THR A 474 9.35 23.49 18.11
C THR A 474 8.53 24.44 17.26
N THR A 475 9.06 24.81 16.10
CA THR A 475 8.33 25.67 15.16
C THR A 475 7.76 24.84 14.02
N TYR A 476 6.51 25.10 13.68
CA TYR A 476 5.79 24.49 12.57
C TYR A 476 5.37 25.56 11.56
N ALA A 477 5.45 25.23 10.28
CA ALA A 477 4.66 25.89 9.25
C ALA A 477 3.37 25.08 9.03
N ASN A 478 2.21 25.72 8.99
CA ASN A 478 0.91 25.11 8.71
C ASN A 478 0.22 25.83 7.54
N TRP A 479 -0.58 25.17 6.72
CA TRP A 479 -1.29 25.77 5.58
C TRP A 479 -2.50 24.95 5.14
N SER A 480 -3.50 25.58 4.53
CA SER A 480 -4.55 24.81 3.85
C SER A 480 -4.01 24.22 2.55
N PRO A 481 -4.45 23.02 2.10
CA PRO A 481 -4.13 22.53 0.77
C PRO A 481 -4.55 23.58 -0.27
N ALA A 482 -3.69 23.80 -1.27
CA ALA A 482 -4.10 24.59 -2.43
C ALA A 482 -5.16 23.81 -3.22
N PRO A 483 -6.21 24.47 -3.75
CA PRO A 483 -7.18 23.81 -4.62
C PRO A 483 -6.51 23.18 -5.84
N GLY A 484 -7.10 22.08 -6.32
CA GLY A 484 -6.56 21.33 -7.45
C GLY A 484 -5.31 20.53 -7.11
N LEU A 485 -4.66 20.00 -8.13
CA LEU A 485 -3.46 19.21 -7.93
C LEU A 485 -2.28 20.16 -7.66
N ASN A 486 -1.48 19.83 -6.64
CA ASN A 486 -0.20 20.48 -6.35
C ASN A 486 0.90 19.43 -6.11
N GLU A 487 2.02 19.52 -6.85
CA GLU A 487 3.11 18.53 -6.79
C GLU A 487 3.97 18.70 -5.53
N PHE A 488 4.24 19.95 -5.14
CA PHE A 488 5.00 20.25 -3.93
C PHE A 488 4.74 21.66 -3.41
N TYR A 489 5.09 21.87 -2.15
CA TYR A 489 5.13 23.15 -1.47
C TYR A 489 6.56 23.53 -1.09
N TRP A 490 6.82 24.81 -0.96
CA TRP A 490 8.09 25.32 -0.43
C TRP A 490 7.87 26.57 0.38
N LEU A 491 8.53 26.61 1.53
CA LEU A 491 8.58 27.79 2.37
C LEU A 491 9.75 28.65 1.92
N GLN A 492 9.42 29.80 1.33
CA GLN A 492 10.40 30.79 0.91
C GLN A 492 10.39 31.94 1.92
N SER A 493 11.57 32.30 2.45
CA SER A 493 11.70 33.52 3.26
C SER A 493 12.81 34.42 2.73
N SER A 494 12.63 35.73 2.91
CA SER A 494 13.51 36.78 2.41
C SER A 494 13.47 37.99 3.34
N ASP A 495 14.55 38.77 3.37
CA ASP A 495 14.55 40.11 3.97
C ASP A 495 14.07 41.18 2.96
N ASP A 496 13.97 40.83 1.67
CA ASP A 496 13.35 41.65 0.60
C ASP A 496 11.87 41.26 0.41
N PRO A 497 10.92 42.21 0.53
CA PRO A 497 9.48 41.96 0.32
C PRO A 497 9.14 41.49 -1.10
N ASN A 498 9.98 41.78 -2.10
CA ASN A 498 9.74 41.38 -3.48
C ASN A 498 10.24 39.96 -3.80
N PHE A 499 10.96 39.33 -2.87
CA PHE A 499 11.56 38.01 -3.07
C PHE A 499 12.38 37.92 -4.38
N SER A 500 13.02 39.02 -4.79
CA SER A 500 13.81 39.09 -6.01
C SER A 500 15.05 38.20 -5.88
N GLN A 501 15.23 37.21 -6.78
CA GLN A 501 16.42 36.34 -6.74
C GLN A 501 17.61 36.99 -7.47
N VAL A 502 18.76 36.99 -6.80
CA VAL A 502 20.10 37.16 -7.41
C VAL A 502 20.46 35.86 -8.14
N ILE A 503 21.09 35.96 -9.33
CA ILE A 503 21.59 34.81 -10.09
C ILE A 503 22.72 34.14 -9.28
N GLY A 504 22.54 32.88 -8.84
CA GLY A 504 23.62 32.12 -8.17
C GLY A 504 23.30 31.26 -6.93
N GLN A 505 22.02 30.97 -6.58
CA GLN A 505 21.53 30.03 -5.53
C GLN A 505 21.36 30.62 -4.08
N PRO A 506 20.39 30.13 -3.25
CA PRO A 506 19.23 30.89 -2.76
C PRO A 506 19.10 30.93 -1.21
N PRO A 507 17.92 31.28 -0.64
CA PRO A 507 17.44 30.35 0.39
C PRO A 507 15.96 29.95 0.24
N VAL A 508 15.79 28.68 -0.13
CA VAL A 508 14.59 27.89 0.13
C VAL A 508 14.91 27.14 1.40
N TYR A 509 14.16 27.36 2.47
CA TYR A 509 14.53 26.80 3.77
C TYR A 509 14.03 25.38 3.93
N GLU A 510 12.82 25.09 3.46
CA GLU A 510 12.28 23.74 3.43
C GLU A 510 11.42 23.54 2.17
N LEU A 511 11.84 22.56 1.37
CA LEU A 511 11.01 21.96 0.35
C LEU A 511 10.14 20.92 1.05
N TYR A 512 8.82 21.09 1.00
CA TYR A 512 7.87 20.11 1.48
C TYR A 512 7.16 19.49 0.28
N ARG A 513 7.43 18.23 -0.04
CA ARG A 513 6.60 17.49 -1.00
C ARG A 513 5.60 16.69 -0.19
N GLY A 514 4.33 16.74 -0.56
CA GLY A 514 3.32 15.92 0.07
C GLY A 514 2.02 16.63 0.39
N ALA A 515 1.09 15.92 1.02
CA ALA A 515 -0.23 16.46 1.32
C ALA A 515 -0.45 16.84 2.79
N ARG A 516 0.56 16.73 3.66
CA ARG A 516 0.41 17.33 4.99
C ARG A 516 0.28 18.84 4.80
N THR A 517 -0.62 19.40 5.57
CA THR A 517 -0.84 20.82 5.74
C THR A 517 0.13 21.43 6.74
N ALA A 518 1.19 20.71 7.13
CA ALA A 518 2.15 21.17 8.12
C ALA A 518 3.53 20.53 7.98
N THR A 519 4.59 21.27 8.29
CA THR A 519 5.96 20.75 8.44
C THR A 519 6.66 21.39 9.64
N ARG A 520 7.50 20.62 10.34
CA ARG A 520 8.39 21.13 11.38
C ARG A 520 9.56 21.84 10.73
N ILE A 521 9.83 23.07 11.18
CA ILE A 521 10.98 23.85 10.71
C ILE A 521 12.22 23.46 11.50
N ALA A 522 13.18 22.83 10.83
CA ALA A 522 14.39 22.29 11.46
C ALA A 522 15.30 23.38 12.05
N ASN A 523 15.35 24.55 11.41
CA ASN A 523 16.13 25.69 11.90
C ASN A 523 15.32 27.00 11.83
N PRO A 524 14.47 27.27 12.84
CA PRO A 524 13.58 28.43 12.83
C PRO A 524 14.32 29.78 12.83
N SER A 525 15.57 29.81 13.31
CA SER A 525 16.41 31.00 13.35
C SER A 525 16.75 31.56 11.96
N LEU A 526 16.61 30.73 10.92
CA LEU A 526 16.88 31.12 9.54
C LEU A 526 15.67 31.76 8.83
N ILE A 527 14.47 31.75 9.44
CA ILE A 527 13.26 32.31 8.82
C ILE A 527 13.30 33.83 8.86
N LYS A 528 13.38 34.44 7.67
CA LYS A 528 13.48 35.90 7.46
C LYS A 528 12.16 36.65 7.58
N THR A 529 12.25 37.98 7.55
CA THR A 529 11.12 38.91 7.78
C THR A 529 9.91 38.60 6.91
N TYR A 530 10.10 38.48 5.60
CA TYR A 530 9.04 38.15 4.66
C TYR A 530 9.04 36.66 4.39
N THR A 531 7.92 35.99 4.63
CA THR A 531 7.78 34.56 4.39
C THR A 531 6.53 34.28 3.57
N ARG A 532 6.66 33.42 2.57
CA ARG A 532 5.56 32.95 1.74
C ARG A 532 5.65 31.44 1.55
N LEU A 533 4.50 30.79 1.57
CA LEU A 533 4.36 29.43 1.11
C LEU A 533 4.06 29.48 -0.38
N ARG A 534 4.71 28.66 -1.19
CA ARG A 534 4.30 28.50 -2.59
C ARG A 534 3.87 27.07 -2.88
N ALA A 535 2.79 26.92 -3.64
CA ALA A 535 2.33 25.65 -4.19
C ALA A 535 2.80 25.58 -5.64
N CYS A 536 3.40 24.47 -6.05
CA CYS A 536 4.11 24.36 -7.32
C CYS A 536 3.73 23.11 -8.09
N ASN A 537 3.71 23.26 -9.41
CA ASN A 537 3.74 22.18 -10.37
C ASN A 537 4.99 22.38 -11.25
N ASN A 538 5.87 21.38 -11.34
CA ASN A 538 7.03 21.48 -12.22
C ASN A 538 6.59 21.77 -13.66
N GLY A 539 7.43 22.47 -14.43
CA GLY A 539 7.10 22.83 -15.82
C GLY A 539 5.94 23.85 -16.01
N VAL A 540 5.19 24.21 -14.97
CA VAL A 540 4.08 25.19 -15.03
C VAL A 540 4.39 26.45 -14.23
N GLY A 541 4.87 26.29 -12.99
CA GLY A 541 5.16 27.42 -12.09
C GLY A 541 4.56 27.24 -10.71
N CYS A 542 4.50 28.32 -9.93
CA CYS A 542 3.98 28.29 -8.57
C CYS A 542 3.12 29.51 -8.24
N THR A 543 2.08 29.28 -7.45
CA THR A 543 1.30 30.31 -6.75
C THR A 543 1.83 30.50 -5.34
N ALA A 544 1.58 31.66 -4.71
CA ALA A 544 2.09 31.94 -3.37
C ALA A 544 1.03 32.51 -2.43
N LYS A 545 1.17 32.19 -1.15
CA LYS A 545 0.40 32.73 -0.03
C LYS A 545 1.36 33.30 1.00
N THR A 546 1.14 34.54 1.41
CA THR A 546 1.87 35.15 2.52
C THR A 546 1.62 34.36 3.80
N VAL A 547 2.70 34.08 4.54
CA VAL A 547 2.64 33.31 5.78
C VAL A 547 2.44 34.25 6.95
N THR A 548 1.45 33.94 7.78
CA THR A 548 1.15 34.70 9.01
C THR A 548 1.92 34.08 10.19
N ARG A 549 2.74 34.85 10.89
CA ARG A 549 3.39 34.38 12.12
C ARG A 549 2.40 34.48 13.28
N LEU A 550 2.07 33.34 13.88
CA LEU A 550 1.25 33.28 15.08
C LEU A 550 2.12 33.50 16.33
N PRO A 551 1.56 34.01 17.44
CA PRO A 551 2.25 34.07 18.72
C PRO A 551 2.77 32.70 19.17
N THR A 552 3.83 32.69 19.98
CA THR A 552 4.29 31.46 20.65
C THR A 552 3.18 30.91 21.55
N SER A 553 2.95 29.60 21.47
CA SER A 553 1.94 28.89 22.28
C SER A 553 2.60 27.88 23.20
N ASN A 554 2.00 27.64 24.36
CA ASN A 554 2.44 26.62 25.32
C ASN A 554 1.96 25.21 24.95
N SER A 555 1.18 25.07 23.87
CA SER A 555 0.83 23.80 23.24
C SER A 555 0.41 24.02 21.78
N CYS A 556 0.80 23.10 20.91
CA CYS A 556 0.26 22.97 19.56
C CYS A 556 -0.16 21.52 19.43
N ASP A 557 -1.44 21.26 19.70
CA ASP A 557 -2.05 19.94 19.47
C ASP A 557 -2.51 19.83 18.02
#